data_AF-A0A928Z941-F1
#
_entry.id   AF-A0A928Z941-F1
#
_cell.length_a   1.000
_cell.length_b   1.000
_cell.length_c   1.000
_cell.angle_alpha   90.00
_cell.angle_beta   90.00
_cell.angle_gamma   90.00
#
_symmetry.space_group_name_H-M   'P 1'
#
loop_
_entity.id
_entity.type
_entity.pdbx_description
1 polymer ?
#
loop_
_entity_poly.entity_id
_entity_poly.type
_entity_poly.pdbx_seq_one_letter_code
_entity_poly.pdbx_strand_id
1 'polypeptide(L)'
;MGWNRQVYQRLKLAFKLGLRRQIFIAVCDDLTRRDRLAAQLQSELGVDSDSSFPCFVSLRLNLSDPNPISQVNRWLAQHPRSSRSNGGCGIPGFQIVGVEQLTRQPAAVQWSFLNGLRQIRESLPRWEPSLLLWVSRPWLHSIEQSAPEFWRCCTGVFEFQG
;
A
#
# COMPACT_ATOMS: atom_id res chain seq x y z
N MET A 1 -25.17 -2.37 -8.09
CA MET A 1 -24.00 -2.63 -8.97
C MET A 1 -22.95 -1.50 -9.03
N GLY A 2 -23.18 -0.30 -8.44
CA GLY A 2 -22.24 0.84 -8.60
C GLY A 2 -21.17 1.03 -7.51
N TRP A 3 -21.32 0.43 -6.32
CA TRP A 3 -20.50 0.75 -5.14
C TRP A 3 -19.00 0.52 -5.35
N ASN A 4 -18.59 -0.70 -5.71
CA ASN A 4 -17.18 -1.04 -5.90
C ASN A 4 -16.51 -0.17 -6.97
N ARG A 5 -17.24 0.19 -8.02
CA ARG A 5 -16.75 1.10 -9.05
C ARG A 5 -16.52 2.50 -8.49
N GLN A 6 -17.44 3.01 -7.67
CA GLN A 6 -17.30 4.31 -7.02
C GLN A 6 -16.12 4.33 -6.04
N VAL A 7 -15.98 3.29 -5.20
CA VAL A 7 -14.85 3.13 -4.26
C VAL A 7 -13.53 3.10 -5.03
N TYR A 8 -13.47 2.33 -6.12
CA TYR A 8 -12.29 2.27 -6.99
C TYR A 8 -11.91 3.63 -7.57
N GLN A 9 -12.89 4.39 -8.12
CA GLN A 9 -12.59 5.72 -8.67
C GLN A 9 -12.10 6.69 -7.59
N ARG A 10 -12.65 6.64 -6.37
CA ARG A 10 -12.18 7.45 -5.23
C ARG A 10 -10.75 7.09 -4.84
N LEU A 11 -10.43 5.80 -4.73
CA LEU A 11 -9.08 5.32 -4.44
C LEU A 11 -8.09 5.79 -5.50
N LYS A 12 -8.43 5.61 -6.79
CA LYS A 12 -7.59 6.07 -7.89
C LYS A 12 -7.37 7.58 -7.85
N LEU A 13 -8.42 8.35 -7.63
CA LEU A 13 -8.32 9.81 -7.55
C LEU A 13 -7.41 10.24 -6.40
N ALA A 14 -7.50 9.59 -5.23
CA ALA A 14 -6.64 9.87 -4.09
C ALA A 14 -5.14 9.73 -4.43
N PHE A 15 -4.77 8.73 -5.23
CA PHE A 15 -3.40 8.59 -5.75
C PHE A 15 -3.05 9.59 -6.86
N LYS A 16 -3.99 9.87 -7.78
CA LYS A 16 -3.78 10.85 -8.87
C LYS A 16 -3.56 12.28 -8.37
N LEU A 17 -4.06 12.64 -7.19
CA LEU A 17 -3.78 13.93 -6.57
C LEU A 17 -2.28 14.12 -6.25
N GLY A 18 -1.47 13.05 -6.27
CA GLY A 18 -0.02 13.15 -6.09
C GLY A 18 0.40 13.63 -4.71
N LEU A 19 -0.50 13.56 -3.72
CA LEU A 19 -0.19 13.93 -2.35
C LEU A 19 0.84 12.95 -1.78
N ARG A 20 1.86 13.51 -1.12
CA ARG A 20 2.90 12.74 -0.43
C ARG A 20 2.40 12.30 0.95
N ARG A 21 3.02 11.26 1.51
CA ARG A 21 2.82 10.82 2.90
C ARG A 21 1.41 10.33 3.20
N GLN A 22 0.74 9.76 2.20
CA GLN A 22 -0.61 9.24 2.39
C GLN A 22 -0.57 7.75 2.68
N ILE A 23 -1.35 7.30 3.66
CA ILE A 23 -1.52 5.88 3.97
C ILE A 23 -2.98 5.54 3.73
N PHE A 24 -3.21 4.60 2.83
CA PHE A 24 -4.53 4.12 2.47
C PHE A 24 -4.65 2.64 2.78
N ILE A 25 -5.84 2.21 3.17
CA ILE A 25 -6.17 0.80 3.31
C ILE A 25 -7.28 0.47 2.34
N ALA A 26 -7.09 -0.55 1.51
CA ALA A 26 -8.15 -1.13 0.70
C ALA A 26 -8.56 -2.48 1.29
N VAL A 27 -9.85 -2.62 1.59
CA VAL A 27 -10.43 -3.81 2.22
C VAL A 27 -11.16 -4.60 1.15
N CYS A 28 -10.72 -5.82 0.91
CA CYS A 28 -11.32 -6.72 -0.08
C CYS A 28 -11.10 -8.18 0.33
N ASP A 29 -12.18 -8.91 0.61
CA ASP A 29 -12.11 -10.32 1.02
C ASP A 29 -12.02 -11.26 -0.20
N ASP A 30 -12.63 -10.88 -1.33
CA ASP A 30 -12.48 -11.56 -2.62
C ASP A 30 -11.08 -11.34 -3.22
N LEU A 31 -10.22 -12.37 -3.14
CA LEU A 31 -8.84 -12.33 -3.63
C LEU A 31 -8.74 -12.11 -5.15
N THR A 32 -9.63 -12.74 -5.92
CA THR A 32 -9.61 -12.62 -7.39
C THR A 32 -9.89 -11.17 -7.79
N ARG A 33 -10.82 -10.53 -7.09
CA ARG A 33 -11.14 -9.13 -7.29
C ARG A 33 -10.04 -8.20 -6.84
N ARG A 34 -9.48 -8.42 -5.66
CA ARG A 34 -8.32 -7.65 -5.18
C ARG A 34 -7.21 -7.67 -6.22
N ASP A 35 -6.86 -8.85 -6.75
CA ASP A 35 -5.79 -8.98 -7.74
C ASP A 35 -6.10 -8.24 -9.04
N ARG A 36 -7.34 -8.31 -9.52
CA ARG A 36 -7.79 -7.52 -10.67
C ARG A 36 -7.69 -6.02 -10.41
N LEU A 37 -8.16 -5.54 -9.26
CA LEU A 37 -8.13 -4.11 -8.92
C LEU A 37 -6.70 -3.60 -8.71
N ALA A 38 -5.84 -4.39 -8.06
CA ALA A 38 -4.44 -4.08 -7.83
C ALA A 38 -3.66 -4.00 -9.15
N ALA A 39 -3.85 -4.99 -10.03
CA ALA A 39 -3.25 -4.99 -11.37
C ALA A 39 -3.75 -3.81 -12.21
N GLN A 40 -5.05 -3.51 -12.15
CA GLN A 40 -5.63 -2.37 -12.85
C GLN A 40 -5.07 -1.04 -12.34
N LEU A 41 -4.95 -0.83 -11.02
CA LEU A 41 -4.30 0.37 -10.46
C LEU A 41 -2.85 0.50 -10.91
N GLN A 42 -2.10 -0.61 -10.92
CA GLN A 42 -0.72 -0.58 -11.38
C GLN A 42 -0.61 -0.23 -12.86
N SER A 43 -1.49 -0.75 -13.70
CA SER A 43 -1.51 -0.38 -15.12
C SER A 43 -1.92 1.07 -15.34
N GLU A 44 -2.90 1.57 -14.58
CA GLU A 44 -3.44 2.92 -14.76
C GLU A 44 -2.58 4.03 -14.13
N LEU A 45 -1.77 3.70 -13.12
CA LEU A 45 -0.93 4.64 -12.38
C LEU A 45 0.57 4.40 -12.54
N GLY A 46 0.99 3.24 -13.05
CA GLY A 46 2.40 2.84 -13.04
C GLY A 46 3.23 3.40 -14.19
N VAL A 47 2.59 3.79 -15.30
CA VAL A 47 3.27 4.24 -16.51
C VAL A 47 3.02 5.73 -16.71
N ASP A 48 4.11 6.48 -16.73
CA ASP A 48 4.16 7.81 -17.33
C ASP A 48 5.05 7.69 -18.57
N SER A 49 4.52 8.07 -19.74
CA SER A 49 5.05 7.68 -21.05
C SER A 49 6.49 8.14 -21.31
N ASP A 50 6.96 9.14 -20.54
CA ASP A 50 8.29 9.75 -20.67
C ASP A 50 9.24 9.40 -19.51
N SER A 51 8.80 8.56 -18.56
CA SER A 51 9.53 8.27 -17.33
C SER A 51 10.24 6.90 -17.35
N SER A 52 11.57 6.89 -17.20
CA SER A 52 12.33 5.66 -16.91
C SER A 52 12.07 5.11 -15.49
N PHE A 53 11.33 5.84 -14.65
CA PHE A 53 11.08 5.52 -13.25
C PHE A 53 9.57 5.33 -13.01
N PRO A 54 9.14 4.24 -12.35
CA PRO A 54 7.72 3.96 -12.20
C PRO A 54 7.03 4.96 -11.26
N CYS A 55 5.82 5.38 -11.64
CA CYS A 55 4.95 6.21 -10.81
C CYS A 55 4.31 5.45 -9.65
N PHE A 56 4.03 4.17 -9.86
CA PHE A 56 3.28 3.35 -8.94
C PHE A 56 3.77 1.91 -8.99
N VAL A 57 4.09 1.35 -7.83
CA VAL A 57 4.76 0.05 -7.69
C VAL A 57 3.90 -0.90 -6.86
N SER A 58 3.75 -2.12 -7.34
CA SER A 58 3.12 -3.20 -6.57
C SER A 58 4.18 -4.09 -5.95
N LEU A 59 4.11 -4.25 -4.62
CA LEU A 59 4.97 -5.13 -3.85
C LEU A 59 4.13 -6.24 -3.23
N ARG A 60 4.67 -7.46 -3.23
CA ARG A 60 4.11 -8.56 -2.45
C ARG A 60 4.73 -8.56 -1.06
N LEU A 61 3.90 -8.69 -0.02
CA LEU A 61 4.35 -8.76 1.37
C LEU A 61 5.34 -9.94 1.52
N ASN A 62 6.50 -9.67 2.09
CA ASN A 62 7.51 -10.69 2.35
C ASN A 62 7.21 -11.33 3.72
N LEU A 63 6.93 -12.62 3.75
CA LEU A 63 6.56 -13.31 5.00
C LEU A 63 7.75 -13.52 5.94
N SER A 64 8.99 -13.49 5.43
CA SER A 64 10.20 -13.59 6.26
C SER A 64 10.52 -12.28 7.00
N ASP A 65 10.03 -11.16 6.47
CA ASP A 65 10.15 -9.82 7.07
C ASP A 65 8.88 -9.03 6.73
N PRO A 66 7.78 -9.28 7.46
CA PRO A 66 6.46 -8.78 7.09
C PRO A 66 6.27 -7.33 7.54
N ASN A 67 7.23 -6.45 7.24
CA ASN A 67 7.15 -5.03 7.52
C ASN A 67 6.94 -4.25 6.21
N PRO A 68 5.71 -3.76 5.94
CA PRO A 68 5.37 -3.00 4.75
C PRO A 68 6.28 -1.80 4.48
N ILE A 69 6.65 -1.09 5.53
CA ILE A 69 7.46 0.14 5.48
C ILE A 69 8.91 -0.19 5.14
N SER A 70 9.47 -1.21 5.80
CA SER A 70 10.80 -1.72 5.46
C SER A 70 10.89 -2.20 4.02
N GLN A 71 9.85 -2.86 3.50
CA GLN A 71 9.82 -3.31 2.11
C GLN A 71 9.84 -2.15 1.10
N VAL A 72 9.06 -1.10 1.35
CA VAL A 72 9.06 0.10 0.49
C VAL A 72 10.42 0.80 0.56
N ASN A 73 10.97 0.99 1.76
CA ASN A 73 12.29 1.60 1.93
C ASN A 73 13.40 0.80 1.24
N ARG A 74 13.34 -0.54 1.31
CA ARG A 74 14.27 -1.43 0.60
C ARG A 74 14.14 -1.27 -0.91
N TRP A 75 12.92 -1.21 -1.43
CA TRP A 75 12.70 -1.00 -2.87
C TRP A 75 13.25 0.36 -3.33
N LEU A 76 13.02 1.42 -2.56
CA LEU A 76 13.54 2.77 -2.85
C LEU A 76 15.07 2.82 -2.81
N ALA A 77 15.70 2.10 -1.88
CA ALA A 77 17.16 2.00 -1.81
C ALA A 77 17.76 1.22 -3.00
N GLN A 78 17.04 0.21 -3.51
CA GLN A 78 17.45 -0.59 -4.67
C GLN A 78 17.23 0.13 -6.01
N HIS A 79 16.30 1.08 -6.06
CA HIS A 79 15.98 1.87 -7.25
C HIS A 79 16.22 3.35 -6.95
N PRO A 80 17.49 3.77 -6.76
CA PRO A 80 17.80 5.17 -6.52
C PRO A 80 17.40 6.00 -7.75
N ARG A 81 16.74 7.14 -7.51
CA ARG A 81 16.34 8.04 -8.57
C ARG A 81 17.59 8.66 -9.22
N SER A 82 17.67 8.59 -10.54
CA SER A 82 18.61 9.40 -11.29
C SER A 82 18.21 10.87 -11.17
N SER A 83 19.06 11.70 -10.56
CA SER A 83 18.87 13.14 -10.30
C SER A 83 18.54 13.99 -11.55
N ARG A 84 18.66 13.41 -12.76
CA ARG A 84 18.46 14.08 -14.06
C ARG A 84 17.06 13.89 -14.69
N SER A 85 16.11 13.29 -13.97
CA SER A 85 14.75 13.06 -14.50
C SER A 85 13.90 14.34 -14.43
N ASN A 86 14.17 15.29 -15.33
CA ASN A 86 13.48 16.58 -15.49
C ASN A 86 12.01 16.48 -15.96
N GLY A 87 11.45 15.27 -16.10
CA GLY A 87 10.07 15.05 -16.54
C GLY A 87 9.44 13.78 -15.96
N GLY A 88 9.98 13.28 -14.84
CA GLY A 88 9.54 12.03 -14.26
C GLY A 88 8.43 12.18 -13.22
N CYS A 89 7.60 11.15 -13.07
CA CYS A 89 6.72 10.99 -11.92
C CYS A 89 7.46 11.33 -10.61
N GLY A 90 6.78 12.02 -9.70
CA GLY A 90 7.31 12.38 -8.38
C GLY A 90 7.63 11.14 -7.53
N ILE A 91 7.58 11.27 -6.20
CA ILE A 91 7.84 10.12 -5.32
C ILE A 91 6.81 9.03 -5.64
N PRO A 92 7.24 7.78 -5.91
CA PRO A 92 6.33 6.74 -6.36
C PRO A 92 5.31 6.41 -5.28
N GLY A 93 4.09 6.11 -5.71
CA GLY A 93 3.11 5.44 -4.87
C GLY A 93 3.40 3.93 -4.81
N PHE A 94 3.02 3.30 -3.70
CA PHE A 94 3.19 1.88 -3.49
C PHE A 94 1.85 1.25 -3.15
N GLN A 95 1.67 0.02 -3.61
CA GLN A 95 0.68 -0.89 -3.04
C GLN A 95 1.35 -2.15 -2.52
N ILE A 96 0.81 -2.68 -1.43
CA ILE A 96 1.23 -3.95 -0.85
C ILE A 96 0.06 -4.91 -0.87
N VAL A 97 0.29 -6.05 -1.55
CA VAL A 97 -0.64 -7.19 -1.62
C VAL A 97 -0.04 -8.39 -0.88
N GLY A 98 -0.85 -9.39 -0.55
CA GLY A 98 -0.38 -10.61 0.11
C GLY A 98 -0.57 -10.67 1.62
N VAL A 99 -1.21 -9.67 2.25
CA VAL A 99 -1.49 -9.65 3.69
C VAL A 99 -2.37 -10.84 4.12
N GLU A 100 -3.27 -11.32 3.26
CA GLU A 100 -4.07 -12.52 3.50
C GLU A 100 -3.23 -13.75 3.80
N GLN A 101 -2.00 -13.82 3.29
CA GLN A 101 -1.13 -14.99 3.48
C GLN A 101 -0.67 -15.13 4.94
N LEU A 102 -0.65 -14.02 5.68
CA LEU A 102 -0.35 -14.02 7.11
C LEU A 102 -1.34 -14.87 7.91
N THR A 103 -2.59 -15.01 7.46
CA THR A 103 -3.59 -15.87 8.16
C THR A 103 -3.15 -17.32 8.27
N ARG A 104 -2.30 -17.78 7.34
CA ARG A 104 -1.76 -19.15 7.31
C ARG A 104 -0.39 -19.27 7.99
N GLN A 105 0.13 -18.17 8.52
CA GLN A 105 1.44 -18.14 9.17
C GLN A 105 1.32 -18.30 10.69
N PRO A 106 2.38 -18.75 11.38
CA PRO A 106 2.43 -18.79 12.83
C PRO A 106 2.14 -17.41 13.45
N ALA A 107 1.58 -17.41 14.66
CA ALA A 107 1.24 -16.18 15.38
C ALA A 107 2.44 -15.20 15.47
N ALA A 108 3.65 -15.71 15.66
CA ALA A 108 4.86 -14.87 15.70
C ALA A 108 5.06 -14.02 14.44
N VAL A 109 4.77 -14.57 13.25
CA VAL A 109 4.88 -13.85 11.97
C VAL A 109 3.76 -12.81 11.85
N GLN A 110 2.54 -13.17 12.25
CA GLN A 110 1.40 -12.25 12.29
C GLN A 110 1.66 -11.06 13.24
N TRP A 111 2.21 -11.32 14.42
CA TRP A 111 2.60 -10.29 15.39
C TRP A 111 3.76 -9.43 14.88
N SER A 112 4.72 -10.02 14.17
CA SER A 112 5.81 -9.27 13.52
C SER A 112 5.26 -8.22 12.55
N PHE A 113 4.26 -8.58 11.74
CA PHE A 113 3.58 -7.65 10.85
C PHE A 113 2.92 -6.49 11.60
N LEU A 114 2.12 -6.79 12.62
CA LEU A 114 1.42 -5.78 13.42
C LEU A 114 2.42 -4.86 14.14
N ASN A 115 3.49 -5.40 14.70
CA ASN A 115 4.55 -4.60 15.32
C ASN A 115 5.29 -3.72 14.31
N GLY A 116 5.52 -4.21 13.09
CA GLY A 116 6.08 -3.41 12.01
C GLY A 116 5.21 -2.20 11.66
N LEU A 117 3.87 -2.37 11.66
CA LEU A 117 2.94 -1.26 11.47
C LEU A 117 3.00 -0.25 12.62
N ARG A 118 3.10 -0.70 13.88
CA ARG A 118 3.20 0.19 15.06
C ARG A 118 4.43 1.12 14.98
N GLN A 119 5.54 0.61 14.47
CA GLN A 119 6.78 1.36 14.30
C GLN A 119 6.70 2.45 13.22
N ILE A 120 5.60 2.53 12.45
CA ILE A 120 5.46 3.53 11.39
C ILE A 120 5.59 4.96 11.94
N ARG A 121 5.13 5.21 13.17
CA ARG A 121 5.13 6.55 13.76
C ARG A 121 6.52 7.17 13.81
N GLU A 122 7.55 6.34 14.05
CA GLU A 122 8.94 6.78 14.13
C GLU A 122 9.53 7.06 12.74
N SER A 123 9.02 6.37 11.72
CA SER A 123 9.46 6.53 10.33
C SER A 123 8.66 7.58 9.55
N LEU A 124 7.44 7.93 9.99
CA LEU A 124 6.55 8.89 9.34
C LEU A 124 7.18 10.26 9.04
N PRO A 125 7.99 10.88 9.92
CA PRO A 125 8.61 12.16 9.61
C PRO A 125 9.51 12.11 8.37
N ARG A 126 10.10 10.95 8.08
CA ARG A 126 10.97 10.72 6.91
C ARG A 126 10.26 9.97 5.79
N TRP A 127 9.06 9.47 6.06
CA TRP A 127 8.22 8.79 5.08
C TRP A 127 7.66 9.85 4.13
N GLU A 128 8.00 9.74 2.86
CA GLU A 128 7.46 10.57 1.79
C GLU A 128 6.49 9.86 0.83
N PRO A 129 6.62 8.55 0.51
CA PRO A 129 5.78 7.94 -0.50
C PRO A 129 4.34 7.75 -0.01
N SER A 130 3.43 7.48 -0.94
CA SER A 130 2.05 7.11 -0.60
C SER A 130 1.91 5.60 -0.65
N LEU A 131 1.25 5.00 0.34
CA LEU A 131 1.10 3.56 0.49
C LEU A 131 -0.36 3.15 0.48
N LEU A 132 -0.67 2.12 -0.29
CA LEU A 132 -1.92 1.37 -0.23
C LEU A 132 -1.67 -0.03 0.33
N LEU A 133 -2.33 -0.37 1.42
CA LEU A 133 -2.29 -1.72 1.97
C LEU A 133 -3.58 -2.46 1.63
N TRP A 134 -3.47 -3.58 0.90
CA TRP A 134 -4.61 -4.46 0.63
C TRP A 134 -4.77 -5.49 1.75
N VAL A 135 -5.92 -5.46 2.42
CA VAL A 135 -6.21 -6.32 3.56
C VAL A 135 -7.60 -6.96 3.43
N SER A 136 -7.84 -8.05 4.15
CA SER A 136 -9.19 -8.56 4.40
C SER A 136 -9.81 -7.87 5.62
N ARG A 137 -11.13 -7.97 5.80
CA ARG A 137 -11.82 -7.39 6.98
C ARG A 137 -11.25 -7.86 8.32
N PRO A 138 -10.94 -9.16 8.53
CA PRO A 138 -10.30 -9.59 9.76
C PRO A 138 -8.98 -8.87 10.03
N TRP A 139 -8.17 -8.65 8.99
CA TRP A 139 -6.90 -7.91 9.13
C TRP A 139 -7.08 -6.42 9.38
N LEU A 140 -8.11 -5.80 8.79
CA LEU A 140 -8.47 -4.42 9.12
C LEU A 140 -8.71 -4.27 10.63
N HIS A 141 -9.52 -5.16 11.20
CA HIS A 141 -9.84 -5.13 12.63
C HIS A 141 -8.60 -5.42 13.49
N SER A 142 -7.77 -6.39 13.12
CA SER A 142 -6.51 -6.67 13.82
C SER A 142 -5.56 -5.47 13.81
N ILE A 143 -5.48 -4.72 12.70
CA ILE A 143 -4.67 -3.50 12.59
C ILE A 143 -5.25 -2.40 13.47
N GLU A 144 -6.56 -2.18 13.44
CA GLU A 144 -7.24 -1.18 14.27
C GLU A 144 -7.00 -1.43 15.76
N GLN A 145 -7.09 -2.68 16.21
CA GLN A 145 -6.88 -3.07 17.60
C GLN A 145 -5.41 -3.07 18.03
N SER A 146 -4.53 -3.59 17.17
CA SER A 146 -3.14 -3.91 17.56
C SER A 146 -2.13 -2.84 17.13
N ALA A 147 -2.47 -2.01 16.15
CA ALA A 147 -1.62 -0.92 15.64
C ALA A 147 -2.39 0.42 15.56
N PRO A 148 -2.94 0.92 16.68
CA PRO A 148 -3.72 2.16 16.70
C PRO A 148 -2.91 3.40 16.28
N GLU A 149 -1.58 3.37 16.43
CA GLU A 149 -0.69 4.41 15.91
C GLU A 149 -0.72 4.46 14.39
N PHE A 150 -0.65 3.31 13.72
CA PHE A 150 -0.76 3.21 12.26
C PHE A 150 -2.16 3.62 11.79
N TRP A 151 -3.20 3.15 12.47
CA TRP A 151 -4.59 3.47 12.14
C TRP A 151 -4.85 4.98 12.14
N ARG A 152 -4.35 5.70 13.15
CA ARG A 152 -4.48 7.17 13.22
C ARG A 152 -3.78 7.92 12.10
N CYS A 153 -2.79 7.30 11.46
CA CYS A 153 -2.06 7.87 10.34
C CYS A 153 -2.67 7.49 8.98
N CYS A 154 -3.70 6.64 8.97
CA CYS A 154 -4.42 6.31 7.74
C CYS A 154 -5.22 7.53 7.26
N THR A 155 -4.91 7.98 6.05
CA THR A 155 -5.65 9.03 5.34
C THR A 155 -7.05 8.56 4.96
N GLY A 156 -7.21 7.28 4.60
CA GLY A 156 -8.50 6.78 4.16
C GLY A 156 -8.58 5.27 4.01
N VAL A 157 -9.79 4.76 4.21
CA VAL A 157 -10.14 3.34 4.09
C VAL A 157 -11.14 3.17 2.95
N PHE A 158 -10.88 2.20 2.07
CA PHE A 158 -11.65 1.93 0.86
C PHE A 158 -12.19 0.51 0.92
N GLU A 159 -13.47 0.36 1.27
CA GLU A 159 -14.10 -0.94 1.44
C GLU A 159 -14.81 -1.42 0.17
N PHE A 160 -14.31 -2.52 -0.38
CA PHE A 160 -14.94 -3.22 -1.49
C PHE A 160 -15.91 -4.28 -0.94
N GLN A 161 -17.13 -4.32 -1.48
CA GLN A 161 -18.13 -5.33 -1.17
C GLN A 161 -17.87 -6.56 -2.01
N GLY A 162 -17.80 -7.77 -1.45
CA GLY A 162 -17.62 -9.01 -2.20
C GLY A 162 -17.11 -10.12 -1.33
#